data_AF-A0A5N6LRZ3-F1
#
_entry.id   AF-A0A5N6LRZ3-F1
#
_cell.length_a   1.000
_cell.length_b   1.000
_cell.length_c   1.000
_cell.angle_alpha   90.00
_cell.angle_beta   90.00
_cell.angle_gamma   90.00
#
_symmetry.space_group_name_H-M   'P 1'
#
loop_
_entity.id
_entity.type
_entity.pdbx_description
1 polymer ?
#
loop_
_entity_poly.entity_id
_entity_poly.type
_entity_poly.pdbx_seq_one_letter_code
_entity_poly.pdbx_strand_id
1 'polypeptide(L)'
;MGRRLWCIRENGAEFDYEIIYGHYDELFSIKIHHGGRFTKFPNRSYVDGQVSYADLFDREHFSVFELNKLVTELGYPRKEIMFYHYKIPDQDLNFGLRALENDADVVGFLKFVNDNWLMNVYIEHKKTEVECYLFSPNAACMDNIIPAGFPRKPVTTKDDLFNINAGIVKILRCS
;
A
#
# COMPACT_ATOMS: atom_id res chain seq x y z
N MET A 1 25.75 5.37 12.93
CA MET A 1 24.30 5.14 13.12
C MET A 1 23.57 6.13 12.24
N GLY A 2 22.85 5.65 11.21
CA GLY A 2 22.06 6.53 10.34
C GLY A 2 20.95 7.21 11.15
N ARG A 3 20.73 8.50 10.92
CA ARG A 3 19.67 9.27 11.59
C ARG A 3 18.31 8.64 11.26
N ARG A 4 17.49 8.41 12.29
CA ARG A 4 16.06 8.13 12.14
C ARG A 4 15.39 9.43 11.68
N LEU A 5 14.68 9.39 10.56
CA LEU A 5 14.05 10.58 9.95
C LEU A 5 12.58 10.76 10.36
N TRP A 6 11.85 9.66 10.63
CA TRP A 6 10.44 9.66 10.99
C TRP A 6 10.19 9.18 12.44
N CYS A 7 8.99 9.44 12.97
CA CYS A 7 8.54 8.96 14.29
C CYS A 7 7.12 8.41 14.25
N ILE A 8 6.77 7.49 15.17
CA ILE A 8 5.38 7.05 15.37
C ILE A 8 4.70 8.07 16.26
N ARG A 9 3.53 8.57 15.82
CA ARG A 9 2.71 9.49 16.58
C ARG A 9 2.08 8.78 17.78
N GLU A 10 2.10 9.44 18.94
CA GLU A 10 1.36 8.96 20.10
C GLU A 10 -0.15 8.97 19.83
N ASN A 11 -0.85 7.96 20.37
CA ASN A 11 -2.29 7.86 20.17
C ASN A 11 -3.02 9.03 20.84
N GLY A 12 -3.90 9.69 20.08
CA GLY A 12 -4.65 10.86 20.55
C GLY A 12 -3.86 12.18 20.53
N ALA A 13 -2.59 12.17 20.11
CA ALA A 13 -1.84 13.42 19.96
C ALA A 13 -2.43 14.28 18.83
N GLU A 14 -2.57 15.58 19.11
CA GLU A 14 -2.93 16.56 18.10
C GLU A 14 -1.82 16.68 17.05
N PHE A 15 -2.21 16.82 15.78
CA PHE A 15 -1.28 16.99 14.68
C PHE A 15 -1.88 17.91 13.64
N ASP A 16 -1.35 19.12 13.57
CA ASP A 16 -1.73 20.12 12.59
C ASP A 16 -0.77 20.04 11.40
N TYR A 17 -1.26 19.47 10.30
CA TYR A 17 -0.46 19.29 9.08
C TYR A 17 -0.02 20.62 8.47
N GLU A 18 -0.82 21.68 8.57
CA GLU A 18 -0.48 22.99 8.00
C GLU A 18 0.67 23.62 8.80
N ILE A 19 0.59 23.58 10.13
CA ILE A 19 1.65 24.11 11.00
C ILE A 19 2.94 23.32 10.80
N ILE A 20 2.85 21.99 10.67
CA ILE A 20 4.02 21.11 10.60
C ILE A 20 4.64 21.07 9.21
N TYR A 21 3.84 21.10 8.13
CA TYR A 21 4.30 20.89 6.76
C TYR A 21 4.10 22.07 5.80
N GLY A 22 3.40 23.14 6.19
CA GLY A 22 3.17 24.31 5.33
C GLY A 22 4.45 25.04 4.89
N HIS A 23 5.60 24.69 5.46
CA HIS A 23 6.93 25.17 5.06
C HIS A 23 7.93 24.05 4.75
N TYR A 24 7.47 22.80 4.68
CA TYR A 24 8.32 21.61 4.51
C TYR A 24 7.76 20.68 3.44
N ASP A 25 7.85 21.12 2.18
CA ASP A 25 7.33 20.39 1.00
C ASP A 25 7.98 19.00 0.79
N GLU A 26 9.11 18.74 1.44
CA GLU A 26 9.84 17.47 1.38
C GLU A 26 9.35 16.44 2.40
N LEU A 27 8.50 16.84 3.36
CA LEU A 27 8.05 15.98 4.45
C LEU A 27 6.60 15.53 4.27
N PHE A 28 6.32 14.31 4.74
CA PHE A 28 4.98 13.76 4.76
C PHE A 28 4.75 12.79 5.91
N SER A 29 3.50 12.39 6.07
CA SER A 29 3.04 11.40 7.04
C SER A 29 2.41 10.20 6.34
N ILE A 30 2.48 9.06 7.01
CA ILE A 30 1.79 7.82 6.61
C ILE A 30 0.75 7.48 7.68
N LYS A 31 -0.50 7.37 7.25
CA LYS A 31 -1.56 6.66 7.98
C LYS A 31 -1.48 5.19 7.62
N ILE A 32 -0.99 4.38 8.56
CA ILE A 32 -0.73 2.96 8.33
C ILE A 32 -1.85 2.11 8.93
N HIS A 33 -2.47 1.28 8.08
CA HIS A 33 -3.52 0.33 8.43
C HIS A 33 -2.88 -1.05 8.50
N HIS A 34 -2.91 -1.68 9.68
CA HIS A 34 -2.14 -2.89 9.94
C HIS A 34 -2.87 -3.89 10.85
N GLY A 35 -2.43 -5.15 10.86
CA GLY A 35 -3.05 -6.22 11.65
C GLY A 35 -4.40 -6.71 11.14
N GLY A 36 -4.93 -6.12 10.07
CA GLY A 36 -6.20 -6.48 9.44
C GLY A 36 -6.03 -7.20 8.11
N ARG A 37 -7.09 -7.18 7.31
CA ARG A 37 -7.13 -7.75 5.95
C ARG A 37 -8.11 -7.00 5.06
N PHE A 38 -7.96 -7.13 3.74
CA PHE A 38 -8.99 -6.67 2.82
C PHE A 38 -10.17 -7.64 2.72
N THR A 39 -11.38 -7.09 2.56
CA THR A 39 -12.54 -7.86 2.08
C THR A 39 -12.45 -8.08 0.56
N LYS A 40 -13.25 -9.03 0.06
CA LYS A 40 -13.32 -9.33 -1.37
C LYS A 40 -13.96 -8.18 -2.15
N PHE A 41 -13.66 -8.13 -3.44
CA PHE A 41 -14.37 -7.28 -4.40
C PHE A 41 -15.77 -7.87 -4.70
N PRO A 42 -16.80 -7.05 -4.97
CA PRO A 42 -16.83 -5.59 -4.88
C PRO A 42 -17.02 -5.09 -3.43
N ASN A 43 -16.92 -3.77 -3.22
CA ASN A 43 -17.04 -3.11 -1.91
C ASN A 43 -15.92 -3.50 -0.93
N ARG A 44 -14.69 -3.53 -1.44
CA ARG A 44 -13.50 -3.79 -0.63
C ARG A 44 -13.40 -2.77 0.51
N SER A 45 -13.14 -3.29 1.70
CA SER A 45 -12.83 -2.55 2.92
C SER A 45 -11.63 -3.20 3.61
N TYR A 46 -10.95 -2.45 4.48
CA TYR A 46 -9.92 -3.01 5.35
C TYR A 46 -10.54 -3.23 6.73
N VAL A 47 -10.58 -4.47 7.19
CA VAL A 47 -11.33 -4.89 8.39
C VAL A 47 -10.42 -5.60 9.39
N ASP A 48 -10.85 -5.61 10.65
CA ASP A 48 -10.20 -6.27 11.79
C ASP A 48 -8.75 -5.81 12.04
N GLY A 49 -8.39 -4.64 11.52
CA GLY A 49 -7.09 -4.02 11.73
C GLY A 49 -7.15 -2.81 12.66
N GLN A 50 -6.00 -2.19 12.82
CA GLN A 50 -5.80 -0.96 13.57
C GLN A 50 -5.08 0.08 12.71
N VAL A 51 -5.11 1.32 13.18
CA VAL A 51 -4.48 2.46 12.51
C VAL A 51 -3.41 3.04 13.42
N SER A 52 -2.23 3.27 12.85
CA SER A 52 -1.18 4.09 13.46
C SER A 52 -0.81 5.23 12.51
N TYR A 53 -0.14 6.24 13.03
CA TYR A 53 0.39 7.36 12.25
C TYR A 53 1.90 7.41 12.44
N ALA A 54 2.61 7.63 11.33
CA ALA A 54 4.05 7.83 11.35
C ALA A 54 4.38 9.06 10.52
N ASP A 55 5.11 9.99 11.13
CA ASP A 55 5.24 11.36 10.66
C ASP A 55 6.69 11.69 10.36
N LEU A 56 6.89 12.77 9.59
CA LEU A 56 8.20 13.35 9.25
C LEU A 56 9.02 12.46 8.31
N PHE A 57 8.36 11.67 7.45
CA PHE A 57 9.06 11.00 6.37
C PHE A 57 9.59 12.02 5.39
N ASP A 58 10.88 11.92 5.10
CA ASP A 58 11.54 12.68 4.04
C ASP A 58 11.41 11.93 2.71
N ARG A 59 10.84 12.59 1.71
CA ARG A 59 10.59 12.00 0.39
C ARG A 59 11.83 11.63 -0.39
N GLU A 60 12.95 12.33 -0.23
CA GLU A 60 14.21 12.00 -0.92
C GLU A 60 14.83 10.73 -0.35
N HIS A 61 14.53 10.42 0.92
CA HIS A 61 15.09 9.30 1.66
C HIS A 61 14.08 8.16 1.91
N PHE A 62 12.84 8.31 1.44
CA PHE A 62 11.80 7.31 1.64
C PHE A 62 12.02 6.07 0.77
N SER A 63 11.87 4.89 1.39
CA SER A 63 11.98 3.61 0.71
C SER A 63 11.16 2.54 1.44
N VAL A 64 10.98 1.38 0.80
CA VAL A 64 10.34 0.21 1.43
C VAL A 64 11.10 -0.26 2.67
N PHE A 65 12.41 0.02 2.75
CA PHE A 65 13.21 -0.28 3.95
C PHE A 65 12.76 0.54 5.17
N GLU A 66 12.36 1.80 4.98
CA GLU A 66 11.81 2.62 6.05
C GLU A 66 10.45 2.10 6.51
N LEU A 67 9.60 1.62 5.60
CA LEU A 67 8.36 0.94 5.97
C LEU A 67 8.61 -0.33 6.79
N ASN A 68 9.57 -1.16 6.39
CA ASN A 68 9.95 -2.35 7.16
C ASN A 68 10.40 -2.01 8.59
N LYS A 69 11.13 -0.90 8.76
CA LYS A 69 11.49 -0.41 10.10
C LYS A 69 10.27 0.05 10.88
N LEU A 70 9.39 0.85 10.27
CA LEU A 70 8.13 1.29 10.88
C LEU A 70 7.32 0.11 11.40
N VAL A 71 7.13 -0.90 10.57
CA VAL A 71 6.32 -2.07 10.91
C VAL A 71 6.99 -2.93 11.98
N THR A 72 8.33 -2.96 12.01
CA THR A 72 9.08 -3.56 13.12
C THR A 72 8.82 -2.83 14.44
N GLU A 73 8.81 -1.49 14.43
CA GLU A 73 8.54 -0.67 15.62
C GLU A 73 7.08 -0.77 16.10
N LEU A 74 6.14 -1.06 15.19
CA LEU A 74 4.76 -1.39 15.51
C LEU A 74 4.58 -2.80 16.12
N GLY A 75 5.67 -3.57 16.27
CA GLY A 75 5.68 -4.85 16.96
C GLY A 75 5.62 -6.08 16.05
N TYR A 76 5.69 -5.91 14.72
CA TYR A 76 5.66 -7.05 13.81
C TYR A 76 7.07 -7.56 13.49
N PRO A 77 7.29 -8.88 13.41
CA PRO A 77 8.61 -9.44 13.23
C PRO A 77 9.11 -9.25 11.79
N ARG A 78 10.38 -8.85 11.63
CA ARG A 78 11.05 -8.69 10.31
C ARG A 78 11.00 -9.91 9.38
N LYS A 79 10.80 -11.10 9.93
CA LYS A 79 10.77 -12.36 9.16
C LYS A 79 9.39 -12.72 8.63
N GLU A 80 8.35 -12.01 9.05
CA GLU A 80 7.01 -12.24 8.53
C GLU A 80 6.88 -11.64 7.12
N ILE A 81 6.24 -12.40 6.23
CA ILE A 81 5.94 -11.95 4.87
C ILE A 81 4.81 -10.93 4.97
N MET A 82 5.01 -9.73 4.42
CA MET A 82 4.04 -8.64 4.44
C MET A 82 3.93 -7.99 3.07
N PHE A 83 2.72 -7.57 2.73
CA PHE A 83 2.39 -6.89 1.49
C PHE A 83 1.93 -5.47 1.79
N TYR A 84 2.70 -4.48 1.34
CA TYR A 84 2.37 -3.06 1.49
C TYR A 84 1.61 -2.54 0.28
N HIS A 85 0.50 -1.86 0.55
CA HIS A 85 -0.35 -1.26 -0.46
C HIS A 85 -0.55 0.20 -0.14
N TYR A 86 -0.37 1.10 -1.11
CA TYR A 86 -0.84 2.48 -0.94
C TYR A 86 -2.17 2.69 -1.65
N LYS A 87 -2.97 3.61 -1.12
CA LYS A 87 -4.18 4.07 -1.78
C LYS A 87 -3.90 5.40 -2.47
N ILE A 88 -4.22 5.48 -3.75
CA ILE A 88 -4.25 6.76 -4.47
C ILE A 88 -5.20 7.71 -3.73
N PRO A 89 -4.82 8.98 -3.48
CA PRO A 89 -5.70 9.97 -2.89
C PRO A 89 -7.05 10.05 -3.60
N ASP A 90 -8.12 10.30 -2.85
CA ASP A 90 -9.51 10.41 -3.34
C ASP A 90 -10.10 9.21 -4.08
N GLN A 91 -9.36 8.10 -4.21
CA GLN A 91 -9.85 6.85 -4.78
C GLN A 91 -10.37 5.90 -3.69
N ASP A 92 -11.21 4.95 -4.09
CA ASP A 92 -11.70 3.87 -3.23
C ASP A 92 -10.70 2.70 -3.13
N LEU A 93 -11.02 1.70 -2.30
CA LEU A 93 -10.19 0.51 -2.13
C LEU A 93 -10.38 -0.55 -3.22
N ASN A 94 -11.42 -0.45 -4.05
CA ASN A 94 -11.62 -1.37 -5.16
C ASN A 94 -10.62 -1.09 -6.28
N PHE A 95 -10.42 0.19 -6.61
CA PHE A 95 -9.65 0.62 -7.79
C PHE A 95 -8.41 1.47 -7.46
N GLY A 96 -8.35 2.05 -6.26
CA GLY A 96 -7.28 2.95 -5.84
C GLY A 96 -6.05 2.29 -5.23
N LEU A 97 -6.06 0.97 -5.00
CA LEU A 97 -4.93 0.27 -4.39
C LEU A 97 -3.79 0.01 -5.38
N ARG A 98 -2.56 0.23 -4.94
CA ARG A 98 -1.32 -0.03 -5.66
C ARG A 98 -0.31 -0.70 -4.74
N ALA A 99 0.54 -1.56 -5.30
CA ALA A 99 1.63 -2.19 -4.56
C ALA A 99 2.68 -1.15 -4.12
N LEU A 100 3.38 -1.42 -3.03
CA LEU A 100 4.51 -0.64 -2.53
C LEU A 100 5.66 -1.58 -2.14
N GLU A 101 6.30 -2.19 -3.13
CA GLU A 101 7.29 -3.25 -2.89
C GLU A 101 8.71 -2.87 -3.33
N ASN A 102 8.82 -2.12 -4.42
CA ASN A 102 10.10 -1.80 -5.05
C ASN A 102 10.25 -0.31 -5.34
N ASP A 103 11.41 0.09 -5.84
CA ASP A 103 11.74 1.49 -6.11
C ASP A 103 10.80 2.14 -7.13
N ALA A 104 10.32 1.40 -8.13
CA ALA A 104 9.36 1.93 -9.11
C ALA A 104 7.99 2.21 -8.47
N ASP A 105 7.54 1.34 -7.56
CA ASP A 105 6.33 1.57 -6.78
C ASP A 105 6.50 2.77 -5.83
N VAL A 106 7.67 2.93 -5.20
CA VAL A 106 8.02 4.08 -4.36
C VAL A 106 7.98 5.38 -5.17
N VAL A 107 8.56 5.39 -6.38
CA VAL A 107 8.46 6.53 -7.30
C VAL A 107 7.00 6.83 -7.64
N GLY A 108 6.17 5.80 -7.86
CA GLY A 108 4.74 5.96 -8.08
C GLY A 108 4.00 6.55 -6.87
N PHE A 109 4.33 6.09 -5.67
CA PHE A 109 3.82 6.59 -4.40
C PHE A 109 4.17 8.07 -4.18
N LEU A 110 5.44 8.44 -4.38
CA LEU A 110 5.95 9.79 -4.15
C LEU A 110 5.35 10.84 -5.09
N LYS A 111 4.77 10.45 -6.24
CA LYS A 111 4.03 11.37 -7.10
C LYS A 111 2.82 12.00 -6.41
N PHE A 112 2.20 11.27 -5.49
CA PHE A 112 1.00 11.73 -4.78
C PHE A 112 1.32 12.54 -3.53
N VAL A 113 2.53 12.39 -2.99
CA VAL A 113 2.98 13.09 -1.78
C VAL A 113 3.07 14.60 -1.99
N ASN A 114 3.41 15.06 -3.21
CA ASN A 114 3.50 16.49 -3.53
C ASN A 114 2.23 17.28 -3.17
N ASP A 115 1.08 16.67 -3.41
CA ASP A 115 -0.22 17.31 -3.23
C ASP A 115 -0.91 16.82 -1.95
N ASN A 116 -0.30 15.88 -1.20
CA ASN A 116 -0.90 15.21 -0.06
C ASN A 116 0.13 14.93 1.05
N TRP A 117 0.07 15.69 2.14
CA TRP A 117 0.90 15.45 3.32
C TRP A 117 0.56 14.15 4.08
N LEU A 118 -0.58 13.51 3.80
CA LEU A 118 -1.00 12.28 4.47
C LEU A 118 -1.34 11.17 3.48
N MET A 119 -0.47 10.17 3.40
CA MET A 119 -0.68 9.01 2.55
C MET A 119 -1.25 7.82 3.33
N ASN A 120 -2.15 7.06 2.71
CA ASN A 120 -2.70 5.84 3.31
C ASN A 120 -1.94 4.61 2.83
N VAL A 121 -1.38 3.84 3.76
CA VAL A 121 -0.69 2.57 3.49
C VAL A 121 -1.39 1.44 4.26
N TYR A 122 -1.59 0.30 3.62
CA TYR A 122 -2.28 -0.87 4.16
C TYR A 122 -1.36 -2.09 4.11
N ILE A 123 -1.41 -2.90 5.16
CA ILE A 123 -0.59 -4.11 5.31
C ILE A 123 -1.48 -5.35 5.25
N GLU A 124 -1.12 -6.31 4.40
CA GLU A 124 -1.60 -7.69 4.51
C GLU A 124 -0.49 -8.63 4.94
N HIS A 125 -0.80 -9.52 5.88
CA HIS A 125 0.15 -10.47 6.45
C HIS A 125 0.06 -11.82 5.73
N LYS A 126 1.22 -12.41 5.43
CA LYS A 126 1.42 -13.78 4.88
C LYS A 126 0.93 -14.02 3.46
N LYS A 127 -0.22 -13.44 3.07
CA LYS A 127 -0.80 -13.53 1.73
C LYS A 127 -1.49 -12.21 1.36
N THR A 128 -1.55 -11.92 0.07
CA THR A 128 -2.41 -10.87 -0.48
C THR A 128 -3.42 -11.47 -1.45
N GLU A 129 -4.66 -10.97 -1.40
CA GLU A 129 -5.71 -11.26 -2.38
C GLU A 129 -5.98 -10.04 -3.29
N VAL A 130 -5.14 -9.00 -3.18
CA VAL A 130 -5.24 -7.79 -3.99
C VAL A 130 -4.39 -7.97 -5.25
N GLU A 131 -5.06 -7.88 -6.40
CA GLU A 131 -4.43 -8.09 -7.71
C GLU A 131 -3.45 -6.97 -8.11
N CYS A 132 -3.28 -5.91 -7.33
CA CYS A 132 -2.43 -4.77 -7.69
C CYS A 132 -0.96 -5.16 -7.91
N TYR A 133 -0.49 -6.24 -7.30
CA TYR A 133 0.83 -6.80 -7.52
C TYR A 133 1.00 -7.45 -8.91
N LEU A 134 -0.08 -7.92 -9.53
CA LEU A 134 -0.07 -8.45 -10.91
C LEU A 134 0.10 -7.34 -11.96
N PHE A 135 -0.20 -6.10 -11.58
CA PHE A 135 -0.13 -4.92 -12.46
C PHE A 135 1.01 -3.97 -12.10
N SER A 136 1.83 -4.27 -11.07
CA SER A 136 3.06 -3.52 -10.79
C SER A 136 4.00 -3.68 -12.01
N PRO A 137 4.72 -2.62 -12.43
CA PRO A 137 5.57 -2.65 -13.62
C PRO A 137 6.59 -3.80 -13.69
N ASN A 138 6.87 -4.46 -12.56
CA ASN A 138 7.75 -5.61 -12.42
C ASN A 138 7.07 -6.87 -11.87
N ALA A 139 5.81 -7.17 -12.20
CA ALA A 139 5.19 -8.47 -11.88
C ALA A 139 6.05 -9.69 -12.32
N ALA A 140 6.99 -9.50 -13.26
CA ALA A 140 8.00 -10.46 -13.68
C ALA A 140 9.11 -10.78 -12.64
N CYS A 141 9.25 -10.01 -11.55
CA CYS A 141 10.25 -10.28 -10.50
C CYS A 141 9.78 -11.30 -9.45
N MET A 142 8.46 -11.56 -9.37
CA MET A 142 7.90 -12.58 -8.46
C MET A 142 8.33 -14.01 -8.80
N ASP A 143 8.90 -14.25 -9.99
CA ASP A 143 9.37 -15.58 -10.40
C ASP A 143 10.60 -16.07 -9.60
N ASN A 144 11.27 -15.22 -8.82
CA ASN A 144 12.51 -15.59 -8.12
C ASN A 144 12.42 -15.65 -6.58
N ILE A 145 11.25 -15.43 -5.96
CA ILE A 145 11.11 -15.47 -4.48
C ILE A 145 10.03 -16.47 -4.00
N ILE A 146 9.20 -17.00 -4.90
CA ILE A 146 8.19 -18.02 -4.52
C ILE A 146 8.84 -19.42 -4.60
N PRO A 147 8.86 -20.21 -3.51
CA PRO A 147 9.37 -21.58 -3.55
C PRO A 147 8.66 -22.40 -4.62
N ALA A 148 9.43 -23.16 -5.40
CA ALA A 148 8.92 -24.09 -6.40
C ALA A 148 7.94 -25.07 -5.73
N GLY A 149 6.63 -24.82 -5.85
CA GLY A 149 5.58 -25.59 -5.19
C GLY A 149 4.31 -24.82 -4.85
N PHE A 150 4.32 -23.49 -4.89
CA PHE A 150 3.08 -22.72 -4.73
C PHE A 150 2.22 -22.80 -6.00
N PRO A 151 0.90 -23.05 -5.90
CA PRO A 151 0.03 -23.14 -7.07
C PRO A 151 0.01 -21.80 -7.81
N ARG A 152 0.59 -21.78 -9.00
CA ARG A 152 0.46 -20.67 -9.95
C ARG A 152 -1.00 -20.64 -10.39
N LYS A 153 -1.76 -19.60 -10.03
CA LYS A 153 -3.00 -19.36 -10.79
C LYS A 153 -2.58 -18.92 -12.20
N PRO A 154 -3.21 -19.46 -13.26
CA PRO A 154 -2.86 -19.09 -14.62
C PRO A 154 -2.91 -17.57 -14.75
N VAL A 155 -1.85 -17.01 -15.34
CA VAL A 155 -1.77 -15.58 -15.67
C VAL A 155 -3.02 -15.24 -16.44
N THR A 156 -3.95 -14.55 -15.79
CA THR A 156 -5.16 -14.06 -16.43
C THR A 156 -4.70 -12.89 -17.28
N THR A 157 -4.77 -13.03 -18.60
CA THR A 157 -4.25 -12.02 -19.51
C THR A 157 -5.08 -10.73 -19.40
N LYS A 158 -4.52 -9.60 -19.85
CA LYS A 158 -5.28 -8.32 -19.91
C LYS A 158 -6.58 -8.48 -20.70
N ASP A 159 -6.56 -9.34 -21.73
CA ASP A 159 -7.73 -9.65 -22.55
C ASP A 159 -8.78 -10.43 -21.75
N ASP A 160 -8.37 -11.39 -20.91
CA ASP A 160 -9.27 -12.13 -20.03
C ASP A 160 -9.98 -11.22 -19.02
N LEU A 161 -9.26 -10.25 -18.45
CA LEU A 161 -9.83 -9.26 -17.51
C LEU A 161 -10.78 -8.27 -18.18
N PHE A 162 -10.45 -7.82 -19.40
CA PHE A 162 -11.35 -6.98 -20.20
C PHE A 162 -12.65 -7.71 -20.53
N ASN A 163 -12.56 -9.00 -20.86
CA ASN A 163 -13.72 -9.83 -21.17
C ASN A 163 -14.58 -10.12 -19.94
N ILE A 164 -13.98 -10.30 -18.75
CA ILE A 164 -14.71 -10.42 -17.48
C ILE A 164 -15.46 -9.12 -17.15
N ASN A 165 -14.77 -7.98 -17.24
CA ASN A 165 -15.39 -6.67 -17.00
C ASN A 165 -16.50 -6.36 -18.01
N ALA A 166 -16.29 -6.66 -19.30
CA ALA A 166 -17.32 -6.53 -20.32
C ALA A 166 -18.53 -7.45 -20.05
N GLY A 167 -18.29 -8.67 -19.55
CA GLY A 167 -19.34 -9.60 -19.12
C GLY A 167 -20.17 -9.07 -17.95
N ILE A 168 -19.51 -8.52 -16.92
CA ILE A 168 -20.17 -7.91 -15.75
C ILE A 168 -20.99 -6.68 -16.16
N VAL A 169 -20.45 -5.80 -17.01
CA VAL A 169 -21.19 -4.63 -17.52
C VAL A 169 -22.41 -5.06 -18.34
N LYS A 170 -22.34 -6.19 -19.04
CA LYS A 170 -23.47 -6.74 -19.81
C LYS A 170 -24.56 -7.31 -18.90
N ILE A 171 -24.18 -7.91 -17.76
CA ILE A 171 -25.13 -8.43 -16.74
C ILE A 171 -25.84 -7.26 -16.03
N LEU A 172 -25.12 -6.18 -15.72
CA LEU A 172 -25.67 -4.99 -15.04
C LEU A 172 -26.57 -4.12 -15.92
N ARG A 173 -26.60 -4.32 -17.25
CA ARG A 173 -27.49 -3.61 -18.18
C ARG A 173 -28.80 -4.34 -18.49
N CYS A 174 -28.99 -5.55 -17.97
CA CYS A 174 -30.21 -6.35 -18.17
C CYS A 174 -31.04 -6.54 -16.89
N SER A 175 -30.94 -5.63 -15.91
CA SER A 175 -31.80 -5.60 -14.72
C SER A 175 -32.67 -4.35 -14.71
#